data_AF-A0A7Y2SSK2-F1
#
_entry.id   AF-A0A7Y2SSK2-F1
#
_cell.length_a   1.000
_cell.length_b   1.000
_cell.length_c   1.000
_cell.angle_alpha   90.00
_cell.angle_beta   90.00
_cell.angle_gamma   90.00
#
_symmetry.space_group_name_H-M   'P 1'
#
loop_
_entity.id
_entity.type
_entity.pdbx_description
1 polymer ?
#
loop_
_entity_poly.entity_id
_entity_poly.type
_entity_poly.pdbx_seq_one_letter_code
_entity_poly.pdbx_strand_id
1 'polypeptide(L)'
;MLGLSPAAARWWRERGEPRALAALIALALSLPPLVLLEIITPYKAARAALALTWVAGILLSLRLPGLLRREGRRIIALAAVLAATLAGALSLGLVTPQARAADGLTFKSAPRISQSSFVSILQRAGSPAAPEADAIYTAITSYGLDPAVALAFFQHESSFCLAGACANNNLHNWGMLRRPVKADRSTGTVGGFARYASWDDGVRDWCELILFRYVNRGLETVEKAIPIYAPSSDNNVPSAYINTIRRVVAAWSGRRFEPAPDLHTYTGSLDQALVSEMFGSAGITYHPNWAFHTYMLDQARLGRPLGAPMDDSRVITVGGKRYAVQVFAQDTLYTPIADEESDTDWTDVRRLSELLTTP
;
A
#
# COMPACT_ATOMS: atom_id res chain seq x y z
N MET A 1 4.42 37.49 -20.71
CA MET A 1 4.21 37.21 -22.15
C MET A 1 5.48 37.56 -22.89
N LEU A 2 6.23 36.56 -23.37
CA LEU A 2 7.43 36.78 -24.19
C LEU A 2 7.01 37.42 -25.52
N GLY A 3 7.54 38.61 -25.82
CA GLY A 3 7.17 39.44 -26.97
C GLY A 3 7.73 38.92 -28.28
N LEU A 4 6.97 38.07 -28.98
CA LEU A 4 7.27 37.73 -30.37
C LEU A 4 7.01 38.93 -31.28
N SER A 5 7.86 39.16 -32.27
CA SER A 5 7.63 40.19 -33.29
C SER A 5 6.33 39.90 -34.07
N PRO A 6 5.63 40.91 -34.64
CA PRO A 6 4.40 40.71 -35.38
C PRO A 6 4.51 39.69 -36.53
N ALA A 7 5.68 39.61 -37.18
CA ALA A 7 5.99 38.64 -38.21
C ALA A 7 6.14 37.22 -37.64
N ALA A 8 6.85 37.07 -36.51
CA ALA A 8 7.02 35.79 -35.83
C ALA A 8 5.68 35.24 -35.28
N ALA A 9 4.85 36.12 -34.70
CA ALA A 9 3.51 35.76 -34.21
C ALA A 9 2.58 35.32 -35.34
N ARG A 10 2.69 35.92 -36.54
CA ARG A 10 1.93 35.53 -37.73
C ARG A 10 2.38 34.17 -38.26
N TRP A 11 3.70 33.98 -38.42
CA TRP A 11 4.27 32.71 -38.86
C TRP A 11 3.90 31.55 -37.92
N TRP A 12 3.97 31.76 -36.60
CA TRP A 12 3.61 30.75 -35.62
C TRP A 12 2.16 30.28 -35.77
N ARG A 13 1.22 31.22 -35.95
CA ARG A 13 -0.21 30.89 -36.14
C ARG A 13 -0.50 30.17 -37.46
N GLU A 14 0.16 30.58 -38.54
CA GLU A 14 -0.11 30.05 -39.90
C GLU A 14 0.58 28.72 -40.17
N ARG A 15 1.78 28.50 -39.64
CA ARG A 15 2.63 27.34 -39.97
C ARG A 15 3.18 26.59 -38.77
N GLY A 16 3.56 27.28 -37.69
CA GLY A 16 4.16 26.65 -36.51
C GLY A 16 3.18 25.76 -35.73
N GLU A 17 2.05 26.33 -35.34
CA GLU A 17 1.01 25.67 -34.54
C GLU A 17 0.34 24.48 -35.29
N PRO A 18 -0.05 24.57 -36.58
CA PRO A 18 -0.57 23.40 -37.30
C PRO A 18 0.41 22.24 -37.37
N ARG A 19 1.72 22.54 -37.53
CA ARG A 19 2.78 21.52 -37.52
C ARG A 19 2.95 20.92 -36.13
N ALA A 20 2.85 21.73 -35.08
CA ALA A 20 2.90 21.25 -33.70
C ALA A 20 1.71 20.32 -33.39
N LEU A 21 0.50 20.69 -33.78
CA LEU A 21 -0.68 19.83 -33.62
C LEU A 21 -0.57 18.53 -34.43
N ALA A 22 -0.07 18.60 -35.67
CA ALA A 22 0.18 17.40 -36.48
C ALA A 22 1.24 16.48 -35.85
N ALA A 23 2.30 17.05 -35.26
CA ALA A 23 3.31 16.29 -34.53
C ALA A 23 2.74 15.62 -33.27
N LEU A 24 1.89 16.32 -32.51
CA LEU A 24 1.20 15.75 -31.34
C LEU A 24 0.27 14.60 -31.72
N ILE A 25 -0.44 14.71 -32.85
CA ILE A 25 -1.29 13.64 -33.39
C ILE A 25 -0.43 12.44 -33.81
N ALA A 26 0.68 12.67 -34.52
CA ALA A 26 1.59 11.61 -34.92
C ALA A 26 2.20 10.87 -33.71
N LEU A 27 2.56 11.61 -32.66
CA LEU A 27 3.03 11.04 -31.38
C LEU A 27 1.93 10.25 -30.67
N ALA A 28 0.68 10.72 -30.69
CA ALA A 28 -0.43 9.98 -30.08
C ALA A 28 -0.72 8.68 -30.84
N LEU A 29 -0.68 8.72 -32.18
CA LEU A 29 -0.90 7.55 -33.05
C LEU A 29 0.23 6.52 -33.00
N SER A 30 1.44 6.90 -32.56
CA SER A 30 2.54 5.95 -32.38
C SER A 30 2.49 5.18 -31.05
N LEU A 31 1.69 5.61 -30.08
CA LEU A 31 1.59 4.94 -28.77
C LEU A 31 1.06 3.50 -28.86
N PRO A 32 -0.02 3.17 -29.62
CA PRO A 32 -0.53 1.80 -29.68
C PRO A 32 0.46 0.80 -30.30
N PRO A 33 1.16 1.10 -31.42
CA PRO A 33 2.23 0.25 -31.93
C PRO A 33 3.36 0.02 -30.91
N LEU A 34 3.76 1.04 -30.15
CA LEU A 34 4.82 0.90 -29.14
C LEU A 34 4.40 0.02 -27.96
N VAL A 35 3.11 0.01 -27.62
CA VAL A 35 2.53 -0.91 -26.63
C VAL A 35 2.47 -2.34 -27.19
N LEU A 36 2.08 -2.51 -28.46
CA LEU A 36 2.02 -3.82 -29.12
C LEU A 36 3.40 -4.48 -29.23
N LEU A 37 4.45 -3.68 -29.40
CA LEU A 37 5.84 -4.13 -29.45
C LEU A 37 6.50 -4.24 -28.05
N GLU A 38 5.75 -4.07 -26.97
CA GLU A 38 6.22 -4.12 -25.57
C GLU A 38 7.34 -3.13 -25.22
N ILE A 39 7.58 -2.10 -26.06
CA ILE A 39 8.60 -1.07 -25.83
C ILE A 39 8.20 -0.16 -24.66
N ILE A 40 6.89 0.11 -24.52
CA ILE A 40 6.33 0.88 -23.41
C ILE A 40 5.13 0.16 -22.81
N THR A 41 4.97 0.26 -21.49
CA THR A 41 3.78 -0.29 -20.80
C THR A 41 2.51 0.50 -21.17
N PRO A 42 1.31 -0.11 -21.14
CA PRO A 42 0.04 0.58 -21.33
C PRO A 42 -0.15 1.80 -20.40
N TYR A 43 0.34 1.70 -19.16
CA TYR A 43 0.30 2.79 -18.19
C TYR A 43 1.12 4.02 -18.63
N LYS A 44 2.37 3.80 -19.09
CA LYS A 44 3.22 4.87 -19.64
C LYS A 44 2.60 5.48 -20.90
N ALA A 45 1.98 4.67 -21.76
CA ALA A 45 1.27 5.15 -22.95
C ALA A 45 0.06 6.03 -22.59
N ALA A 46 -0.73 5.65 -21.57
CA ALA A 46 -1.87 6.44 -21.11
C ALA A 46 -1.45 7.82 -20.55
N ARG A 47 -0.36 7.88 -19.75
CA ARG A 47 0.18 9.15 -19.25
C ARG A 47 0.72 10.03 -20.38
N ALA A 48 1.38 9.43 -21.37
CA ALA A 48 1.85 10.15 -22.56
C ALA A 48 0.67 10.71 -23.37
N ALA A 49 -0.38 9.91 -23.59
CA ALA A 49 -1.58 10.35 -24.29
C ALA A 49 -2.25 11.54 -23.57
N LEU A 50 -2.39 11.47 -22.24
CA LEU A 50 -2.96 12.56 -21.45
C LEU A 50 -2.13 13.85 -21.57
N ALA A 51 -0.80 13.75 -21.50
CA ALA A 51 0.09 14.90 -21.67
C ALA A 51 -0.02 15.50 -23.09
N LEU A 52 -0.05 14.66 -24.13
CA LEU A 52 -0.23 15.10 -25.52
C LEU A 52 -1.58 15.79 -25.73
N THR A 53 -2.67 15.25 -25.15
CA THR A 53 -4.00 15.87 -25.19
C THR A 53 -4.04 17.20 -24.44
N TRP A 54 -3.38 17.29 -23.29
CA TRP A 54 -3.30 18.53 -22.52
C TRP A 54 -2.56 19.64 -23.29
N VAL A 55 -1.41 19.31 -23.89
CA VAL A 55 -0.65 20.26 -24.75
C VAL A 55 -1.46 20.66 -25.98
N ALA A 56 -2.14 19.71 -26.64
CA ALA A 56 -3.02 20.01 -27.77
C ALA A 56 -4.19 20.92 -27.37
N GLY A 57 -4.79 20.70 -26.19
CA GLY A 57 -5.84 21.53 -25.62
C GLY A 57 -5.39 22.97 -25.33
N ILE A 58 -4.17 23.15 -24.83
CA ILE A 58 -3.56 24.47 -24.64
C ILE A 58 -3.34 25.16 -25.99
N LEU A 59 -2.83 24.47 -27.01
CA LEU A 59 -2.64 25.05 -28.34
C LEU A 59 -3.99 25.46 -28.96
N LEU A 60 -5.02 24.63 -28.82
CA LEU A 60 -6.36 24.92 -29.35
C LEU A 60 -7.09 26.04 -28.60
N SER A 61 -6.84 26.22 -27.29
CA SER A 61 -7.43 27.33 -26.52
C SER A 61 -6.86 28.69 -26.93
N LEU A 62 -5.61 28.74 -27.41
CA LEU A 62 -5.03 29.95 -28.04
C LEU A 62 -5.73 30.32 -29.35
N ARG A 63 -6.45 29.39 -29.97
CA ARG A 63 -7.22 29.55 -31.21
C ARG A 63 -8.68 29.92 -31.00
N LEU A 64 -9.22 29.73 -29.80
CA LEU A 64 -10.62 30.02 -29.46
C LEU A 64 -11.06 31.42 -29.90
N PRO A 65 -10.30 32.51 -29.66
CA PRO A 65 -10.72 33.86 -30.03
C PRO A 65 -10.85 34.10 -31.54
N GLY A 66 -10.09 33.35 -32.36
CA GLY A 66 -10.12 33.44 -33.83
C GLY A 66 -11.20 32.57 -34.46
N LEU A 67 -11.43 31.36 -33.92
CA LEU A 67 -12.48 30.44 -34.36
C LEU A 67 -13.89 30.93 -33.99
N LEU A 68 -14.03 31.66 -32.89
CA LEU A 68 -15.30 32.22 -32.44
C LEU A 68 -15.82 33.38 -33.31
N ARG A 69 -15.06 33.89 -34.30
CA ARG A 69 -15.49 35.01 -35.17
C ARG A 69 -16.41 34.62 -36.35
N ARG A 70 -16.65 33.33 -36.63
CA ARG A 70 -17.56 32.90 -37.73
C ARG A 70 -18.75 32.12 -37.18
N GLU A 71 -19.93 32.70 -37.28
CA GLU A 71 -21.10 32.40 -36.44
C GLU A 71 -21.83 31.07 -36.69
N GLY A 72 -21.71 30.45 -37.87
CA GLY A 72 -22.53 29.28 -38.22
C GLY A 72 -22.03 27.91 -37.72
N ARG A 73 -20.78 27.80 -37.24
CA ARG A 73 -20.17 26.50 -36.87
C ARG A 73 -19.85 26.37 -35.37
N ARG A 74 -20.26 27.37 -34.58
CA ARG A 74 -19.92 27.54 -33.16
C ARG A 74 -20.35 26.37 -32.28
N ILE A 75 -21.56 25.84 -32.47
CA ILE A 75 -22.11 24.79 -31.59
C ILE A 75 -21.58 23.41 -31.97
N ILE A 76 -21.41 23.13 -33.26
CA ILE A 76 -20.99 21.82 -33.76
C ILE A 76 -19.51 21.55 -33.41
N ALA A 77 -18.63 22.55 -33.53
CA ALA A 77 -17.22 22.39 -33.18
C ALA A 77 -17.01 22.24 -31.67
N LEU A 78 -17.73 23.01 -30.85
CA LEU A 78 -17.69 22.88 -29.39
C LEU A 78 -18.29 21.53 -28.94
N ALA A 79 -19.40 21.10 -29.53
CA ALA A 79 -20.01 19.81 -29.25
C ALA A 79 -19.12 18.63 -29.69
N ALA A 80 -18.43 18.73 -30.84
CA ALA A 80 -17.52 17.69 -31.32
C ALA A 80 -16.25 17.58 -30.47
N VAL A 81 -15.67 18.71 -30.02
CA VAL A 81 -14.50 18.69 -29.13
C VAL A 81 -14.89 18.18 -27.74
N LEU A 82 -16.03 18.62 -27.18
CA LEU A 82 -16.53 18.14 -25.89
C LEU A 82 -16.92 16.66 -25.96
N ALA A 83 -17.54 16.21 -27.05
CA ALA A 83 -17.89 14.81 -27.26
C ALA A 83 -16.65 13.94 -27.49
N ALA A 84 -15.61 14.43 -28.17
CA ALA A 84 -14.35 13.70 -28.35
C ALA A 84 -13.53 13.62 -27.04
N THR A 85 -13.54 14.66 -26.20
CA THR A 85 -12.88 14.61 -24.88
C THR A 85 -13.67 13.77 -23.88
N LEU A 86 -15.01 13.80 -23.92
CA LEU A 86 -15.86 13.00 -23.05
C LEU A 86 -15.89 11.52 -23.50
N ALA A 87 -15.94 11.23 -24.80
CA ALA A 87 -15.82 9.86 -25.33
C ALA A 87 -14.41 9.31 -25.12
N GLY A 88 -13.34 10.11 -25.27
CA GLY A 88 -11.98 9.70 -24.91
C GLY A 88 -11.83 9.40 -23.41
N ALA A 89 -12.43 10.21 -22.54
CA ALA A 89 -12.43 9.99 -21.09
C ALA A 89 -13.31 8.80 -20.65
N LEU A 90 -14.45 8.56 -21.31
CA LEU A 90 -15.32 7.41 -21.02
C LEU A 90 -14.83 6.09 -21.65
N SER A 91 -14.17 6.13 -22.82
CA SER A 91 -13.61 4.93 -23.47
C SER A 91 -12.27 4.48 -22.85
N LEU A 92 -11.50 5.39 -22.23
CA LEU A 92 -10.30 5.05 -21.44
C LEU A 92 -10.60 4.85 -19.95
N GLY A 93 -11.80 5.19 -19.48
CA GLY A 93 -12.29 4.91 -18.13
C GLY A 93 -12.97 3.54 -17.97
N LEU A 94 -13.22 2.80 -19.05
CA LEU A 94 -13.98 1.54 -19.02
C LEU A 94 -13.22 0.30 -19.48
N VAL A 95 -11.93 0.41 -19.79
CA VAL A 95 -11.05 -0.76 -19.77
C VAL A 95 -9.76 -0.33 -19.08
N THR A 96 -9.84 -0.13 -17.77
CA THR A 96 -8.73 -0.61 -16.96
C THR A 96 -8.52 -2.06 -17.40
N PRO A 97 -7.34 -2.47 -17.89
CA PRO A 97 -6.94 -3.82 -17.52
C PRO A 97 -7.03 -3.74 -16.01
N GLN A 98 -7.99 -4.47 -15.44
CA GLN A 98 -7.90 -4.86 -14.05
C GLN A 98 -6.43 -5.22 -13.92
N ALA A 99 -5.65 -4.39 -13.21
CA ALA A 99 -4.47 -4.91 -12.56
C ALA A 99 -5.00 -6.21 -12.02
N ARG A 100 -4.44 -7.35 -12.43
CA ARG A 100 -4.70 -8.57 -11.66
C ARG A 100 -4.26 -8.15 -10.27
N ALA A 101 -5.20 -7.63 -9.47
CA ALA A 101 -5.17 -7.66 -8.05
C ALA A 101 -4.67 -9.06 -7.84
N ALA A 102 -3.48 -9.22 -7.25
CA ALA A 102 -3.02 -10.54 -6.86
C ALA A 102 -4.25 -11.23 -6.29
N ASP A 103 -4.80 -12.24 -7.00
CA ASP A 103 -6.20 -12.64 -6.83
C ASP A 103 -6.39 -12.80 -5.31
N GLY A 104 -7.34 -12.05 -4.75
CA GLY A 104 -7.46 -11.94 -3.28
C GLY A 104 -7.47 -13.33 -2.66
N LEU A 105 -6.92 -13.49 -1.46
CA LEU A 105 -6.76 -14.82 -0.87
C LEU A 105 -8.13 -15.49 -0.73
N THR A 106 -8.42 -16.46 -1.58
CA THR A 106 -9.75 -17.07 -1.68
C THR A 106 -10.01 -18.07 -0.55
N PHE A 107 -11.25 -18.07 -0.03
CA PHE A 107 -11.70 -19.08 0.92
C PHE A 107 -11.88 -20.45 0.26
N LYS A 108 -12.40 -20.48 -0.98
CA LYS A 108 -12.53 -21.70 -1.78
C LYS A 108 -11.30 -21.87 -2.67
N SER A 109 -10.59 -22.99 -2.50
CA SER A 109 -9.52 -23.43 -3.38
C SER A 109 -9.21 -24.91 -3.13
N ALA A 110 -8.41 -25.51 -4.00
CA ALA A 110 -7.69 -26.72 -3.62
C ALA A 110 -6.82 -26.44 -2.37
N PRO A 111 -6.61 -27.44 -1.49
CA PRO A 111 -5.80 -27.26 -0.29
C PRO A 111 -4.40 -26.72 -0.60
N ARG A 112 -4.03 -25.61 0.05
CA ARG A 112 -2.69 -25.00 -0.13
C ARG A 112 -1.61 -25.67 0.73
N ILE A 113 -2.03 -26.49 1.69
CA ILE A 113 -1.18 -27.30 2.57
C ILE A 113 -1.71 -28.73 2.62
N SER A 114 -0.82 -29.70 2.81
CA SER A 114 -1.22 -31.09 3.03
C SER A 114 -1.86 -31.29 4.41
N GLN A 115 -2.59 -32.39 4.56
CA GLN A 115 -3.11 -32.84 5.86
C GLN A 115 -1.99 -33.00 6.90
N SER A 116 -0.88 -33.63 6.52
CA SER A 116 0.28 -33.80 7.41
C SER A 116 0.87 -32.47 7.91
N SER A 117 0.91 -31.45 7.04
CA SER A 117 1.34 -30.11 7.42
C SER A 117 0.34 -29.45 8.37
N PHE A 118 -0.96 -29.54 8.10
CA PHE A 118 -2.02 -29.02 8.97
C PHE A 118 -1.93 -29.62 10.38
N VAL A 119 -1.81 -30.95 10.48
CA VAL A 119 -1.64 -31.69 11.73
C VAL A 119 -0.37 -31.24 12.45
N SER A 120 0.76 -31.18 11.74
CA SER A 120 2.05 -30.78 12.32
C SER A 120 2.02 -29.35 12.87
N ILE A 121 1.31 -28.42 12.22
CA ILE A 121 1.18 -27.03 12.69
C ILE A 121 0.45 -26.99 14.03
N LEU A 122 -0.71 -27.66 14.15
CA LEU A 122 -1.48 -27.70 15.40
C LEU A 122 -0.72 -28.41 16.52
N GLN A 123 -0.05 -29.53 16.21
CA GLN A 123 0.77 -30.26 17.18
C GLN A 123 1.94 -29.42 17.70
N ARG A 124 2.68 -28.75 16.80
CA ARG A 124 3.80 -27.87 17.20
C ARG A 124 3.35 -26.66 18.02
N ALA A 125 2.16 -26.13 17.72
CA ALA A 125 1.56 -25.07 18.52
C ALA A 125 1.11 -25.56 19.90
N GLY A 126 0.91 -26.87 20.10
CA GLY A 126 0.34 -27.42 21.33
C GLY A 126 -1.18 -27.21 21.45
N SER A 127 -1.88 -27.02 20.32
CA SER A 127 -3.32 -26.73 20.33
C SER A 127 -4.12 -27.89 20.93
N PRO A 128 -5.15 -27.61 21.76
CA PRO A 128 -6.08 -28.65 22.24
C PRO A 128 -6.87 -29.32 21.11
N ALA A 129 -6.92 -28.74 19.91
CA ALA A 129 -7.54 -29.35 18.72
C ALA A 129 -6.61 -30.34 18.00
N ALA A 130 -5.32 -30.41 18.35
CA ALA A 130 -4.34 -31.24 17.66
C ALA A 130 -4.68 -32.75 17.61
N PRO A 131 -5.27 -33.37 18.66
CA PRO A 131 -5.67 -34.79 18.60
C PRO A 131 -6.71 -35.11 17.53
N GLU A 132 -7.51 -34.12 17.10
CA GLU A 132 -8.60 -34.27 16.13
C GLU A 132 -8.23 -33.67 14.75
N ALA A 133 -6.99 -33.24 14.56
CA ALA A 133 -6.56 -32.45 13.40
C ALA A 133 -6.82 -33.12 12.04
N ASP A 134 -6.72 -34.44 11.95
CA ASP A 134 -7.01 -35.19 10.72
C ASP A 134 -8.49 -35.11 10.32
N ALA A 135 -9.39 -35.27 11.28
CA ALA A 135 -10.83 -35.17 11.08
C ALA A 135 -11.24 -33.74 10.72
N ILE A 136 -10.64 -32.75 11.39
CA ILE A 136 -10.86 -31.33 11.15
C ILE A 136 -10.42 -30.94 9.73
N TYR A 137 -9.25 -31.37 9.28
CA TYR A 137 -8.79 -31.14 7.90
C TYR A 137 -9.78 -31.73 6.88
N THR A 138 -10.24 -32.96 7.13
CA THR A 138 -11.23 -33.64 6.28
C THR A 138 -12.56 -32.87 6.25
N ALA A 139 -13.02 -32.38 7.40
CA ALA A 139 -14.21 -31.55 7.49
C ALA A 139 -14.07 -30.29 6.64
N ILE A 140 -13.02 -29.48 6.84
CA ILE A 140 -12.82 -28.23 6.08
C ILE A 140 -12.79 -28.47 4.57
N THR A 141 -12.05 -29.49 4.13
CA THR A 141 -11.94 -29.81 2.70
C THR A 141 -13.24 -30.35 2.10
N SER A 142 -14.08 -31.02 2.89
CA SER A 142 -15.42 -31.46 2.43
C SER A 142 -16.37 -30.29 2.10
N TYR A 143 -16.16 -29.12 2.71
CA TYR A 143 -16.87 -27.87 2.35
C TYR A 143 -16.24 -27.15 1.14
N GLY A 144 -15.17 -27.68 0.57
CA GLY A 144 -14.41 -27.05 -0.52
C GLY A 144 -13.68 -25.77 -0.10
N LEU A 145 -13.40 -25.62 1.20
CA LEU A 145 -12.65 -24.51 1.77
C LEU A 145 -11.17 -24.86 1.91
N ASP A 146 -10.32 -23.84 1.84
CA ASP A 146 -8.88 -24.00 2.02
C ASP A 146 -8.53 -24.22 3.51
N PRO A 147 -7.99 -25.39 3.89
CA PRO A 147 -7.57 -25.66 5.26
C PRO A 147 -6.48 -24.71 5.76
N ALA A 148 -5.63 -24.15 4.89
CA ALA A 148 -4.65 -23.15 5.32
C ALA A 148 -5.33 -21.85 5.79
N VAL A 149 -6.34 -21.38 5.05
CA VAL A 149 -7.10 -20.17 5.42
C VAL A 149 -7.91 -20.41 6.70
N ALA A 150 -8.56 -21.57 6.81
CA ALA A 150 -9.29 -21.94 8.02
C ALA A 150 -8.40 -21.99 9.26
N LEU A 151 -7.21 -22.60 9.13
CA LEU A 151 -6.23 -22.68 10.21
C LEU A 151 -5.69 -21.30 10.60
N ALA A 152 -5.50 -20.41 9.62
CA ALA A 152 -5.04 -19.05 9.85
C ALA A 152 -6.06 -18.22 10.66
N PHE A 153 -7.36 -18.38 10.39
CA PHE A 153 -8.41 -17.76 11.22
C PHE A 153 -8.34 -18.28 12.65
N PHE A 154 -8.22 -19.60 12.85
CA PHE A 154 -8.13 -20.17 14.20
C PHE A 154 -6.91 -19.68 14.98
N GLN A 155 -5.77 -19.54 14.29
CA GLN A 155 -4.59 -18.89 14.86
C GLN A 155 -4.86 -17.45 15.25
N HIS A 156 -5.46 -16.66 14.35
CA HIS A 156 -5.66 -15.23 14.58
C HIS A 156 -6.67 -14.96 15.71
N GLU A 157 -7.78 -15.70 15.73
CA GLU A 157 -8.90 -15.49 16.65
C GLU A 157 -8.60 -15.90 18.09
N SER A 158 -7.72 -16.89 18.29
CA SER A 158 -7.54 -17.49 19.61
C SER A 158 -6.16 -18.09 19.89
N SER A 159 -5.19 -17.85 19.00
CA SER A 159 -3.89 -18.52 19.02
C SER A 159 -4.06 -20.04 19.09
N PHE A 160 -4.89 -20.62 18.20
CA PHE A 160 -5.25 -22.04 18.22
C PHE A 160 -5.92 -22.52 19.51
N CYS A 161 -6.73 -21.66 20.12
CA CYS A 161 -7.36 -21.84 21.43
C CYS A 161 -6.37 -22.05 22.60
N LEU A 162 -5.19 -21.46 22.52
CA LEU A 162 -4.20 -21.48 23.60
C LEU A 162 -4.37 -20.31 24.58
N ALA A 163 -5.13 -19.29 24.19
CA ALA A 163 -5.30 -18.08 24.97
C ALA A 163 -6.73 -17.52 24.89
N GLY A 164 -6.99 -16.56 25.78
CA GLY A 164 -8.23 -15.79 25.77
C GLY A 164 -9.48 -16.62 26.10
N ALA A 165 -10.64 -16.11 25.66
CA ALA A 165 -11.93 -16.69 26.01
C ALA A 165 -12.09 -18.14 25.52
N CYS A 166 -11.45 -18.52 24.41
CA CYS A 166 -11.49 -19.89 23.91
C CYS A 166 -10.90 -20.88 24.92
N ALA A 167 -9.65 -20.64 25.34
CA ALA A 167 -8.95 -21.49 26.29
C ALA A 167 -9.62 -21.46 27.68
N ASN A 168 -9.95 -20.27 28.17
CA ASN A 168 -10.46 -20.06 29.52
C ASN A 168 -11.85 -20.68 29.75
N ASN A 169 -12.62 -20.93 28.70
CA ASN A 169 -14.00 -21.40 28.80
C ASN A 169 -14.27 -22.71 28.03
N ASN A 170 -13.21 -23.37 27.55
CA ASN A 170 -13.28 -24.59 26.75
C ASN A 170 -14.33 -24.49 25.62
N LEU A 171 -14.19 -23.47 24.76
CA LEU A 171 -15.26 -23.12 23.83
C LEU A 171 -15.40 -24.07 22.63
N HIS A 172 -14.33 -24.78 22.24
CA HIS A 172 -14.24 -25.51 20.97
C HIS A 172 -14.63 -24.66 19.74
N ASN A 173 -14.36 -23.34 19.78
CA ASN A 173 -14.88 -22.39 18.82
C ASN A 173 -13.80 -21.93 17.83
N TRP A 174 -13.82 -22.50 16.62
CA TRP A 174 -12.76 -22.35 15.62
C TRP A 174 -12.51 -20.90 15.17
N GLY A 175 -13.55 -20.06 15.14
CA GLY A 175 -13.46 -18.67 14.68
C GLY A 175 -13.94 -17.64 15.69
N MET A 176 -14.07 -17.99 16.97
CA MET A 176 -14.66 -17.13 17.99
C MET A 176 -16.03 -16.56 17.59
N LEU A 177 -16.87 -17.41 17.00
CA LEU A 177 -18.23 -17.08 16.61
C LEU A 177 -19.05 -16.62 17.81
N ARG A 178 -19.76 -15.50 17.66
CA ARG A 178 -20.69 -14.97 18.68
C ARG A 178 -21.94 -15.83 18.83
N ARG A 179 -22.40 -16.43 17.74
CA ARG A 179 -23.61 -17.26 17.66
C ARG A 179 -23.35 -18.46 16.76
N PRO A 180 -23.92 -19.62 17.06
CA PRO A 180 -23.82 -20.76 16.17
C PRO A 180 -24.65 -20.56 14.91
N VAL A 181 -24.20 -21.12 13.78
CA VAL A 181 -24.99 -21.24 12.54
C VAL A 181 -26.01 -22.36 12.68
N LYS A 182 -25.60 -23.47 13.30
CA LYS A 182 -26.41 -24.64 13.61
C LYS A 182 -26.57 -24.80 15.12
N ALA A 183 -27.80 -24.62 15.61
CA ALA A 183 -28.07 -24.59 17.05
C ALA A 183 -27.79 -25.93 17.75
N ASP A 184 -27.97 -27.05 17.05
CA ASP A 184 -27.74 -28.42 17.51
C ASP A 184 -26.26 -28.77 17.73
N ARG A 185 -25.33 -28.01 17.11
CA ARG A 185 -23.88 -28.15 17.34
C ARG A 185 -23.38 -27.40 18.58
N SER A 186 -24.17 -26.46 19.09
CA SER A 186 -23.78 -25.62 20.21
C SER A 186 -24.30 -26.14 21.54
N THR A 187 -23.46 -26.04 22.57
CA THR A 187 -23.80 -26.34 23.97
C THR A 187 -24.07 -25.07 24.78
N GLY A 188 -24.40 -23.97 24.10
CA GLY A 188 -24.73 -22.67 24.68
C GLY A 188 -23.73 -21.57 24.37
N THR A 189 -23.83 -20.45 25.09
CA THR A 189 -22.99 -19.26 24.90
C THR A 189 -22.29 -18.92 26.22
N VAL A 190 -20.98 -18.68 26.19
CA VAL A 190 -20.18 -18.27 27.35
C VAL A 190 -19.39 -17.02 26.98
N GLY A 191 -19.45 -15.97 27.81
CA GLY A 191 -18.75 -14.71 27.56
C GLY A 191 -19.15 -14.02 26.24
N GLY A 192 -20.35 -14.28 25.74
CA GLY A 192 -20.84 -13.77 24.45
C GLY A 192 -20.29 -14.51 23.23
N PHE A 193 -19.67 -15.68 23.41
CA PHE A 193 -19.21 -16.54 22.33
C PHE A 193 -19.92 -17.90 22.36
N ALA A 194 -20.19 -18.47 21.20
CA ALA A 194 -20.76 -19.81 21.10
C ALA A 194 -19.77 -20.84 21.67
N ARG A 195 -20.29 -21.83 22.41
CA ARG A 195 -19.57 -23.01 22.85
C ARG A 195 -20.08 -24.21 22.07
N TYR A 196 -19.18 -25.08 21.65
CA TYR A 196 -19.49 -26.27 20.85
C TYR A 196 -19.18 -27.55 21.64
N ALA A 197 -19.85 -28.64 21.27
CA ALA A 197 -19.64 -29.93 21.93
C ALA A 197 -18.27 -30.54 21.58
N SER A 198 -17.78 -30.30 20.36
CA SER A 198 -16.52 -30.81 19.84
C SER A 198 -15.81 -29.80 18.93
N TRP A 199 -14.54 -30.06 18.59
CA TRP A 199 -13.81 -29.27 17.60
C TRP A 199 -14.39 -29.42 16.20
N ASP A 200 -14.86 -30.62 15.84
CA ASP A 200 -15.55 -30.90 14.57
C ASP A 200 -16.82 -30.04 14.44
N ASP A 201 -17.62 -29.93 15.50
CA ASP A 201 -18.81 -29.06 15.51
C ASP A 201 -18.44 -27.59 15.28
N GLY A 202 -17.45 -27.08 16.01
CA GLY A 202 -17.01 -25.69 15.90
C GLY A 202 -16.43 -25.33 14.54
N VAL A 203 -15.64 -26.21 13.93
CA VAL A 203 -15.05 -25.96 12.60
C VAL A 203 -16.10 -26.06 11.49
N ARG A 204 -17.04 -27.01 11.56
CA ARG A 204 -18.14 -27.11 10.58
C ARG A 204 -19.02 -25.88 10.60
N ASP A 205 -19.31 -25.38 11.80
CA ASP A 205 -20.13 -24.18 11.97
C ASP A 205 -19.41 -22.94 11.44
N TRP A 206 -18.09 -22.83 11.65
CA TRP A 206 -17.27 -21.81 11.00
C TRP A 206 -17.27 -21.94 9.47
N CYS A 207 -17.11 -23.15 8.92
CA CYS A 207 -17.16 -23.38 7.47
C CYS A 207 -18.49 -22.94 6.87
N GLU A 208 -19.61 -23.27 7.52
CA GLU A 208 -20.94 -22.85 7.07
C GLU A 208 -21.15 -21.35 7.18
N LEU A 209 -20.61 -20.70 8.23
CA LEU A 209 -20.61 -19.25 8.33
C LEU A 209 -19.87 -18.62 7.15
N ILE A 210 -18.65 -19.07 6.86
CA ILE A 210 -17.83 -18.55 5.76
C ILE A 210 -18.58 -18.67 4.43
N LEU A 211 -19.16 -19.83 4.16
CA LEU A 211 -19.91 -20.05 2.92
C LEU A 211 -21.17 -19.18 2.85
N PHE A 212 -22.02 -19.22 3.88
CA PHE A 212 -23.33 -18.59 3.85
C PHE A 212 -23.28 -17.07 4.00
N ARG A 213 -22.47 -16.56 4.93
CA ARG A 213 -22.42 -15.12 5.24
C ARG A 213 -21.48 -14.33 4.33
N TYR A 214 -20.52 -14.98 3.68
CA TYR A 214 -19.50 -14.30 2.90
C TYR A 214 -19.44 -14.79 1.46
N VAL A 215 -19.04 -16.03 1.22
CA VAL A 215 -18.78 -16.53 -0.14
C VAL A 215 -20.04 -16.46 -1.00
N ASN A 216 -21.19 -16.95 -0.53
CA ASN A 216 -22.46 -16.91 -1.26
C ASN A 216 -23.01 -15.49 -1.50
N ARG A 217 -22.39 -14.47 -0.88
CA ARG A 217 -22.72 -13.04 -1.06
C ARG A 217 -21.68 -12.31 -1.91
N GLY A 218 -20.78 -13.03 -2.58
CA GLY A 218 -19.74 -12.46 -3.45
C GLY A 218 -18.48 -11.98 -2.70
N LEU A 219 -18.38 -12.26 -1.40
CA LEU A 219 -17.23 -11.93 -0.54
C LEU A 219 -16.26 -13.12 -0.49
N GLU A 220 -15.80 -13.55 -1.66
CA GLU A 220 -15.10 -14.82 -1.86
C GLU A 220 -13.64 -14.83 -1.40
N THR A 221 -13.10 -13.66 -1.04
CA THR A 221 -11.72 -13.49 -0.61
C THR A 221 -11.65 -12.93 0.81
N VAL A 222 -10.55 -13.23 1.49
CA VAL A 222 -10.21 -12.74 2.82
C VAL A 222 -10.28 -11.21 2.90
N GLU A 223 -9.81 -10.50 1.86
CA GLU A 223 -9.85 -9.04 1.76
C GLU A 223 -11.28 -8.48 1.73
N LYS A 224 -12.22 -9.21 1.11
CA LYS A 224 -13.62 -8.81 1.03
C LYS A 224 -14.38 -9.14 2.32
N ALA A 225 -14.07 -10.28 2.94
CA ALA A 225 -14.82 -10.78 4.10
C ALA A 225 -14.39 -10.14 5.42
N ILE A 226 -13.10 -9.94 5.67
CA ILE A 226 -12.59 -9.48 6.97
C ILE A 226 -13.20 -8.14 7.42
N PRO A 227 -13.36 -7.11 6.57
CA PRO A 227 -13.98 -5.84 6.98
C PRO A 227 -15.40 -5.99 7.53
N ILE A 228 -16.08 -7.12 7.24
CA ILE A 228 -17.42 -7.46 7.74
C ILE A 228 -17.34 -8.48 8.88
N TYR A 229 -16.37 -9.41 8.85
CA TYR A 229 -16.15 -10.40 9.90
C TYR A 229 -15.63 -9.77 11.19
N ALA A 230 -14.62 -8.90 11.07
CA ALA A 230 -13.98 -8.19 12.16
C ALA A 230 -13.92 -6.68 11.79
N PRO A 231 -15.05 -5.97 11.84
CA PRO A 231 -15.13 -4.57 11.45
C PRO A 231 -14.38 -3.67 12.42
N SER A 232 -13.91 -2.52 11.92
CA SER A 232 -13.24 -1.50 12.74
C SER A 232 -14.15 -0.88 13.80
N SER A 233 -15.48 -0.94 13.63
CA SER A 233 -16.46 -0.52 14.64
C SER A 233 -16.31 -1.27 15.97
N ASP A 234 -15.72 -2.46 15.93
CA ASP A 234 -15.52 -3.34 17.08
C ASP A 234 -14.05 -3.29 17.56
N ASN A 235 -13.35 -2.19 17.26
CA ASN A 235 -11.92 -1.96 17.55
C ASN A 235 -10.95 -2.93 16.86
N ASN A 236 -11.35 -3.56 15.76
CA ASN A 236 -10.45 -4.35 14.94
C ASN A 236 -9.67 -3.47 13.95
N VAL A 237 -8.54 -4.00 13.46
CA VAL A 237 -7.78 -3.40 12.34
C VAL A 237 -7.83 -4.37 11.15
N PRO A 238 -8.83 -4.25 10.25
CA PRO A 238 -9.05 -5.20 9.15
C PRO A 238 -7.81 -5.44 8.27
N SER A 239 -7.03 -4.38 7.98
CA SER A 239 -5.81 -4.49 7.17
C SER A 239 -4.73 -5.34 7.85
N ALA A 240 -4.53 -5.16 9.16
CA ALA A 240 -3.57 -5.95 9.94
C ALA A 240 -3.99 -7.42 10.05
N TYR A 241 -5.30 -7.68 10.19
CA TYR A 241 -5.87 -9.03 10.15
C TYR A 241 -5.57 -9.67 8.78
N ILE A 242 -5.99 -9.03 7.68
CA ILE A 242 -5.75 -9.54 6.30
C ILE A 242 -4.27 -9.88 6.09
N ASN A 243 -3.37 -8.96 6.46
CA ASN A 243 -1.92 -9.15 6.29
C ASN A 243 -1.40 -10.32 7.13
N THR A 244 -1.93 -10.51 8.34
CA THR A 244 -1.58 -11.65 9.19
C THR A 244 -1.98 -12.97 8.54
N ILE A 245 -3.22 -13.08 8.06
CA ILE A 245 -3.72 -14.29 7.38
C ILE A 245 -2.91 -14.61 6.13
N ARG A 246 -2.64 -13.60 5.27
CA ARG A 246 -1.84 -13.80 4.05
C ARG A 246 -0.43 -14.30 4.37
N ARG A 247 0.22 -13.71 5.37
CA ARG A 247 1.57 -14.09 5.80
C ARG A 247 1.64 -15.53 6.29
N VAL A 248 0.75 -15.96 7.18
CA VAL A 248 0.79 -17.32 7.73
C VAL A 248 0.42 -18.37 6.68
N VAL A 249 -0.57 -18.10 5.84
CA VAL A 249 -0.96 -19.01 4.74
C VAL A 249 0.16 -19.17 3.71
N ALA A 250 0.86 -18.09 3.38
CA ALA A 250 2.00 -18.15 2.47
C ALA A 250 3.16 -18.97 3.07
N ALA A 251 3.51 -18.70 4.34
CA ALA A 251 4.56 -19.41 5.05
C ALA A 251 4.30 -20.93 5.08
N TRP A 252 3.06 -21.36 5.36
CA TRP A 252 2.74 -22.80 5.39
C TRP A 252 2.64 -23.43 4.00
N SER A 253 2.22 -22.68 2.99
CA SER A 253 2.10 -23.19 1.62
C SER A 253 3.43 -23.21 0.84
N GLY A 254 4.55 -22.86 1.48
CA GLY A 254 5.85 -22.76 0.84
C GLY A 254 5.94 -21.66 -0.22
N ARG A 255 4.94 -20.77 -0.29
CA ARG A 255 4.92 -19.62 -1.18
C ARG A 255 5.52 -18.40 -0.50
N ARG A 256 6.32 -17.64 -1.24
CA ARG A 256 6.77 -16.32 -0.79
C ARG A 256 5.59 -15.34 -0.93
N PHE A 257 5.20 -14.70 0.17
CA PHE A 257 4.28 -13.57 0.12
C PHE A 257 5.10 -12.32 -0.19
N GLU A 258 4.75 -11.61 -1.26
CA GLU A 258 5.16 -10.21 -1.44
C GLU A 258 4.16 -9.37 -0.62
N PRO A 259 4.61 -8.74 0.49
CA PRO A 259 3.71 -8.01 1.36
C PRO A 259 3.14 -6.77 0.67
N ALA A 260 1.92 -6.37 1.04
CA ALA A 260 1.54 -4.95 0.98
C ALA A 260 2.55 -4.20 1.87
N PRO A 261 3.04 -2.99 1.51
CA PRO A 261 4.22 -2.37 2.13
C PRO A 261 4.21 -2.55 3.65
N ASP A 262 5.30 -3.16 4.14
CA ASP A 262 5.39 -3.76 5.47
C ASP A 262 5.00 -2.80 6.60
N LEU A 263 4.29 -3.31 7.60
CA LEU A 263 4.24 -2.65 8.90
C LEU A 263 5.61 -2.86 9.55
N HIS A 264 6.41 -1.80 9.65
CA HIS A 264 7.73 -1.87 10.28
C HIS A 264 7.58 -2.27 11.76
N THR A 265 8.32 -3.31 12.16
CA THR A 265 8.34 -3.79 13.56
C THR A 265 9.67 -3.41 14.17
N TYR A 266 9.64 -2.78 15.34
CA TYR A 266 10.82 -2.28 16.04
C TYR A 266 11.02 -3.04 17.35
N THR A 267 12.27 -3.37 17.68
CA THR A 267 12.66 -4.02 18.95
C THR A 267 13.08 -3.02 20.03
N GLY A 268 13.06 -1.73 19.71
CA GLY A 268 13.44 -0.63 20.60
C GLY A 268 12.26 0.00 21.34
N SER A 269 12.52 1.13 21.99
CA SER A 269 11.48 1.94 22.64
C SER A 269 10.58 2.66 21.63
N LEU A 270 9.41 3.13 22.05
CA LEU A 270 8.43 3.78 21.17
C LEU A 270 9.00 5.03 20.48
N ASP A 271 9.80 5.83 21.19
CA ASP A 271 10.49 6.97 20.62
C ASP A 271 11.47 6.55 19.51
N GLN A 272 12.28 5.51 19.71
CA GLN A 272 13.17 4.99 18.68
C GLN A 272 12.39 4.47 17.46
N ALA A 273 11.25 3.82 17.68
CA ALA A 273 10.37 3.36 16.60
C ALA A 273 9.82 4.54 15.80
N LEU A 274 9.25 5.54 16.46
CA LEU A 274 8.66 6.71 15.80
C LEU A 274 9.70 7.59 15.10
N VAL A 275 10.91 7.71 15.66
CA VAL A 275 12.03 8.37 14.98
C VAL A 275 12.47 7.57 13.75
N SER A 276 12.53 6.25 13.86
CA SER A 276 12.86 5.40 12.71
C SER A 276 11.82 5.48 11.60
N GLU A 277 10.53 5.59 11.93
CA GLU A 277 9.45 5.87 10.96
C GLU A 277 9.62 7.24 10.28
N MET A 278 9.94 8.27 11.08
CA MET A 278 10.18 9.62 10.55
C MET A 278 11.34 9.62 9.53
N PHE A 279 12.44 8.95 9.85
CA PHE A 279 13.59 8.79 8.94
C PHE A 279 13.24 7.93 7.72
N GLY A 280 12.53 6.82 7.93
CA GLY A 280 12.07 5.92 6.88
C GLY A 280 11.16 6.60 5.87
N SER A 281 10.36 7.60 6.29
CA SER A 281 9.52 8.39 5.37
C SER A 281 10.32 9.19 4.32
N ALA A 282 11.58 9.49 4.61
CA ALA A 282 12.53 10.12 3.69
C ALA A 282 13.46 9.10 3.01
N GLY A 283 13.30 7.80 3.26
CA GLY A 283 14.18 6.74 2.74
C GLY A 283 15.54 6.65 3.46
N ILE A 284 15.67 7.26 4.64
CA ILE A 284 16.92 7.37 5.39
C ILE A 284 16.89 6.39 6.57
N THR A 285 18.03 5.78 6.88
CA THR A 285 18.15 4.92 8.08
C THR A 285 18.49 5.77 9.30
N TYR A 286 17.71 5.63 10.37
CA TYR A 286 18.03 6.27 11.64
C TYR A 286 19.21 5.55 12.32
N HIS A 287 20.25 6.31 12.64
CA HIS A 287 21.42 5.87 13.39
C HIS A 287 21.49 6.59 14.75
N PRO A 288 21.18 5.93 15.88
CA PRO A 288 21.08 6.58 17.19
C PRO A 288 22.42 7.05 17.77
N ASN A 289 23.54 6.60 17.20
CA ASN A 289 24.90 6.95 17.60
C ASN A 289 25.56 7.99 16.66
N TRP A 290 24.86 8.48 15.63
CA TRP A 290 25.38 9.51 14.74
C TRP A 290 25.13 10.91 15.29
N ALA A 291 26.14 11.77 15.20
CA ALA A 291 26.14 13.10 15.79
C ALA A 291 24.95 13.97 15.39
N PHE A 292 24.63 14.05 14.08
CA PHE A 292 23.50 14.85 13.60
C PHE A 292 22.15 14.34 14.07
N HIS A 293 21.98 13.02 14.17
CA HIS A 293 20.74 12.42 14.63
C HIS A 293 20.54 12.61 16.14
N THR A 294 21.61 12.47 16.93
CA THR A 294 21.62 12.78 18.36
C THR A 294 21.32 14.26 18.60
N TYR A 295 22.00 15.15 17.89
CA TYR A 295 21.79 16.60 18.00
C TYR A 295 20.33 16.98 17.68
N MET A 296 19.75 16.43 16.61
CA MET A 296 18.36 16.68 16.25
C MET A 296 17.38 16.31 17.38
N LEU A 297 17.59 15.15 18.03
CA LEU A 297 16.74 14.72 19.15
C LEU A 297 16.93 15.60 20.38
N ASP A 298 18.15 16.02 20.68
CA ASP A 298 18.42 16.93 21.80
C ASP A 298 17.79 18.31 21.58
N GLN A 299 17.83 18.84 20.35
CA GLN A 299 17.13 20.09 20.03
C GLN A 299 15.61 19.95 20.15
N ALA A 300 15.04 18.82 19.72
CA ALA A 300 13.61 18.56 19.89
C ALA A 300 13.20 18.51 21.37
N ARG A 301 14.02 17.90 22.25
CA ARG A 301 13.81 17.89 23.72
C ARG A 301 13.84 19.30 24.33
N LEU A 302 14.62 20.20 23.75
CA LEU A 302 14.70 21.61 24.15
C LEU A 302 13.61 22.50 23.52
N GLY A 303 12.64 21.92 22.81
CA GLY A 303 11.54 22.66 22.18
C GLY A 303 11.94 23.37 20.87
N ARG A 304 13.06 22.99 20.25
CA ARG A 304 13.59 23.56 19.00
C ARG A 304 13.72 22.48 17.91
N PRO A 305 12.65 21.77 17.54
CA PRO A 305 12.74 20.61 16.64
C PRO A 305 13.28 21.01 15.27
N LEU A 306 14.16 20.20 14.67
CA LEU A 306 14.64 20.42 13.30
C LEU A 306 13.70 19.83 12.24
N GLY A 307 12.75 18.98 12.65
CA GLY A 307 11.86 18.23 11.77
C GLY A 307 12.52 17.00 11.13
N ALA A 308 11.85 16.40 10.15
CA ALA A 308 12.34 15.21 9.46
C ALA A 308 13.59 15.53 8.61
N PRO A 309 14.54 14.59 8.46
CA PRO A 309 15.62 14.72 7.50
C PRO A 309 15.06 14.74 6.08
N MET A 310 15.68 15.54 5.20
CA MET A 310 15.29 15.63 3.79
C MET A 310 16.19 14.80 2.87
N ASP A 311 17.39 14.45 3.34
CA ASP A 311 18.42 13.75 2.57
C ASP A 311 19.44 13.08 3.51
N ASP A 312 20.23 12.15 2.99
CA ASP A 312 21.36 11.53 3.69
C ASP A 312 22.45 12.56 4.04
N SER A 313 23.23 12.24 5.08
CA SER A 313 24.45 13.01 5.37
C SER A 313 25.47 12.85 4.24
N ARG A 314 26.12 13.94 3.84
CA ARG A 314 27.14 13.93 2.78
C ARG A 314 28.31 14.84 3.13
N VAL A 315 29.41 14.68 2.42
CA VAL A 315 30.57 15.57 2.52
C VAL A 315 30.52 16.62 1.41
N ILE A 316 30.73 17.88 1.76
CA ILE A 316 30.93 18.97 0.81
C ILE A 316 32.31 19.60 1.01
N THR A 317 32.81 20.29 -0.02
CA THR A 317 34.06 21.05 0.04
C THR A 317 33.79 22.52 -0.26
N VAL A 318 34.27 23.42 0.60
CA VAL A 318 34.15 24.88 0.44
C VAL A 318 35.51 25.51 0.73
N GLY A 319 36.10 26.20 -0.25
CA GLY A 319 37.39 26.88 -0.07
C GLY A 319 38.53 25.95 0.36
N GLY A 320 38.53 24.70 -0.10
CA GLY A 320 39.53 23.69 0.27
C GLY A 320 39.28 22.99 1.61
N LYS A 321 38.27 23.41 2.40
CA LYS A 321 37.87 22.75 3.65
C LYS A 321 36.69 21.81 3.42
N ARG A 322 36.66 20.70 4.15
CA ARG A 322 35.61 19.68 4.07
C ARG A 322 34.62 19.83 5.22
N TYR A 323 33.35 19.52 4.95
CA TYR A 323 32.27 19.56 5.94
C TYR A 323 31.36 18.36 5.75
N ALA A 324 31.01 17.67 6.83
CA ALA A 324 29.85 16.78 6.84
C ALA A 324 28.60 17.65 6.94
N VAL A 325 27.56 17.36 6.16
CA VAL A 325 26.31 18.12 6.16
C VAL A 325 25.11 17.20 6.08
N GLN A 326 24.02 17.56 6.75
CA GLN A 326 22.71 16.92 6.59
C GLN A 326 21.59 17.95 6.66
N VAL A 327 20.63 17.84 5.74
CA VAL A 327 19.51 18.78 5.62
C VAL A 327 18.30 18.23 6.37
N PHE A 328 17.72 19.04 7.26
CA PHE A 328 16.47 18.78 7.96
C PHE A 328 15.42 19.82 7.56
N ALA A 329 14.15 19.52 7.80
CA ALA A 329 13.02 20.36 7.35
C ALA A 329 13.07 21.82 7.85
N GLN A 330 13.68 22.09 9.01
CA GLN A 330 13.78 23.44 9.59
C GLN A 330 15.19 24.02 9.59
N ASP A 331 16.24 23.25 9.28
CA ASP A 331 17.62 23.73 9.25
C ASP A 331 18.58 22.78 8.53
N THR A 332 19.81 23.22 8.27
CA THR A 332 20.91 22.37 7.80
C THR A 332 21.97 22.26 8.88
N LEU A 333 22.32 21.03 9.26
CA LEU A 333 23.40 20.74 10.20
C LEU A 333 24.71 20.54 9.45
N TYR A 334 25.81 20.96 10.06
CA TYR A 334 27.15 20.69 9.54
C TYR A 334 28.20 20.52 10.65
N THR A 335 29.25 19.77 10.33
CA THR A 335 30.46 19.59 11.15
C THR A 335 31.69 19.76 10.27
N PRO A 336 32.66 20.62 10.64
CA PRO A 336 33.95 20.70 9.95
C PRO A 336 34.69 19.35 10.03
N ILE A 337 35.20 18.87 8.90
CA ILE A 337 36.01 17.64 8.85
C ILE A 337 37.48 18.05 8.84
N ALA A 338 38.27 17.46 9.74
CA ALA A 338 39.72 17.66 9.79
C ALA A 338 40.42 17.03 8.58
N ASP A 339 41.67 17.39 8.33
CA ASP A 339 42.43 16.83 7.20
C ASP A 339 42.58 15.30 7.35
N GLU A 340 42.81 14.83 8.58
CA GLU A 340 42.69 13.43 8.98
C GLU A 340 41.33 13.17 9.65
N GLU A 341 40.58 12.19 9.16
CA GLU A 341 39.22 11.92 9.65
C GLU A 341 39.19 11.49 11.13
N SER A 342 40.24 10.83 11.61
CA SER A 342 40.39 10.46 13.03
C SER A 342 40.44 11.66 13.97
N ASP A 343 40.84 12.82 13.45
CA ASP A 343 40.97 14.07 14.22
C ASP A 343 39.70 14.93 14.14
N THR A 344 38.66 14.45 13.44
CA THR A 344 37.40 15.18 13.31
C THR A 344 36.62 15.14 14.63
N ASP A 345 36.32 16.32 15.18
CA ASP A 345 35.43 16.46 16.32
C ASP A 345 33.97 16.35 15.87
N TRP A 346 33.45 15.13 15.91
CA TRP A 346 32.04 14.85 15.58
C TRP A 346 31.04 15.43 16.58
N THR A 347 31.49 15.97 17.73
CA THR A 347 30.60 16.65 18.68
C THR A 347 30.34 18.11 18.30
N ASP A 348 31.17 18.69 17.42
CA ASP A 348 31.02 20.04 16.88
C ASP A 348 29.95 20.09 15.77
N VAL A 349 28.68 19.95 16.18
CA VAL A 349 27.51 20.06 15.30
C VAL A 349 26.97 21.50 15.32
N ARG A 350 26.96 22.15 14.16
CA ARG A 350 26.55 23.55 13.96
C ARG A 350 25.36 23.68 13.04
N ARG A 351 24.64 24.80 13.11
CA ARG A 351 23.44 25.07 12.29
C ARG A 351 23.68 26.15 11.24
N LEU A 352 23.05 26.02 10.07
CA LEU A 352 23.06 27.08 9.07
C LEU A 352 22.42 28.37 9.61
N SER A 353 21.31 28.27 10.35
CA SER A 353 20.67 29.47 10.93
C SER A 353 21.62 30.31 11.81
N GLU A 354 22.57 29.69 12.51
CA GLU A 354 23.55 30.41 13.35
C GLU A 354 24.54 31.22 12.49
N LEU A 355 24.94 30.69 11.34
CA LEU A 355 25.76 31.42 10.36
C LEU A 355 25.01 32.64 9.81
N LEU A 356 23.70 32.51 9.61
CA LEU A 356 22.86 33.59 9.08
C LEU A 356 22.56 34.68 10.11
N THR A 357 22.75 34.39 11.40
CA THR A 357 22.60 35.38 12.49
C THR A 357 23.88 36.17 12.78
N THR A 358 24.99 35.81 12.14
CA THR A 358 26.25 36.55 12.26
C THR A 358 26.24 37.68 11.22
N PRO A 359 26.32 38.97 11.63
CA PRO A 359 26.29 40.10 10.69
C PRO A 359 27.50 40.16 9.75
#